data_AF-A0A562JRR5-F1
#
_entry.id   AF-A0A562JRR5-F1
#
_cell.length_a   1.000
_cell.length_b   1.000
_cell.length_c   1.000
_cell.angle_alpha   90.00
_cell.angle_beta   90.00
_cell.angle_gamma   90.00
#
_symmetry.space_group_name_H-M   'P 1'
#
loop_
_entity.id
_entity.type
_entity.pdbx_description
1 polymer ?
#
loop_
_entity_poly.entity_id
_entity_poly.type
_entity_poly.pdbx_seq_one_letter_code
_entity_poly.pdbx_strand_id
1 'polypeptide(L)'
;MEKLIISEQDIINAVCIYISRKKQIQPEEVEVELMYDDNYGFSAEAYTYERKQVLITANLIEALRLWLDEYTNKDPLAGIKLLLDDEMGIIAEVN
;
A
#
# COMPACT_ATOMS: atom_id res chain seq x y z
N MET A 1 10.91 -16.11 13.19
CA MET A 1 9.53 -15.58 13.12
C MET A 1 9.01 -15.87 11.72
N GLU A 2 7.74 -16.22 11.59
CA GLU A 2 7.11 -16.48 10.29
C GLU A 2 6.96 -15.15 9.54
N LYS A 3 7.55 -15.05 8.35
CA LYS A 3 7.44 -13.88 7.49
C LYS A 3 6.01 -13.79 6.96
N LEU A 4 5.37 -12.64 7.12
CA LEU A 4 4.11 -12.36 6.42
C LEU A 4 4.43 -11.75 5.06
N ILE A 5 3.84 -12.31 4.01
CA ILE A 5 3.83 -11.72 2.67
C ILE A 5 2.45 -11.09 2.46
N ILE A 6 2.44 -9.81 2.09
CA ILE A 6 1.24 -9.07 1.69
C ILE A 6 1.23 -9.02 0.16
N SER A 7 0.12 -9.48 -0.43
CA SER A 7 -0.06 -9.53 -1.88
C SER A 7 -0.21 -8.13 -2.50
N GLU A 8 0.01 -8.02 -3.81
CA GLU A 8 -0.18 -6.76 -4.54
C GLU A 8 -1.59 -6.16 -4.33
N GLN A 9 -2.61 -7.02 -4.39
CA GLN A 9 -4.00 -6.61 -4.18
C GLN A 9 -4.25 -6.08 -2.76
N ASP A 10 -3.62 -6.68 -1.74
CA ASP A 10 -3.75 -6.22 -0.37
C ASP A 10 -3.00 -4.89 -0.15
N ILE A 11 -1.88 -4.66 -0.86
CA ILE A 11 -1.20 -3.36 -0.88
C ILE A 11 -2.12 -2.30 -1.51
N ILE A 12 -2.76 -2.61 -2.64
CA ILE A 12 -3.74 -1.73 -3.29
C ILE A 12 -4.88 -1.39 -2.32
N ASN A 13 -5.46 -2.40 -1.68
CA ASN A 13 -6.55 -2.22 -0.71
C ASN A 13 -6.12 -1.34 0.47
N ALA A 14 -4.91 -1.56 1.01
CA ALA A 14 -4.35 -0.74 2.07
C ALA A 14 -4.21 0.73 1.66
N VAL A 15 -3.79 1.00 0.41
CA VAL A 15 -3.70 2.37 -0.13
C VAL A 15 -5.09 2.99 -0.32
N CYS A 16 -6.08 2.26 -0.82
CA CYS A 16 -7.47 2.73 -0.91
C CYS A 16 -8.01 3.14 0.47
N ILE A 17 -7.78 2.32 1.50
CA ILE A 17 -8.15 2.64 2.88
C ILE A 17 -7.42 3.89 3.35
N TYR A 18 -6.10 3.94 3.22
CA TYR A 18 -5.30 5.10 3.65
C TYR A 18 -5.76 6.42 3.02
N ILE A 19 -6.02 6.43 1.72
CA ILE A 19 -6.51 7.62 1.01
C ILE A 19 -7.93 7.99 1.42
N SER A 20 -8.82 7.00 1.52
CA SER A 20 -10.21 7.23 1.90
C SER A 20 -10.33 7.81 3.31
N ARG A 21 -9.52 7.33 4.27
CA ARG A 21 -9.44 7.90 5.62
C ARG A 21 -8.96 9.35 5.62
N LYS A 22 -7.90 9.66 4.86
CA LYS A 22 -7.38 11.04 4.75
C LYS A 22 -8.36 12.01 4.11
N LYS A 23 -9.20 11.53 3.19
CA LYS A 23 -10.19 12.35 2.47
C LYS A 23 -11.60 12.26 3.03
N GLN A 24 -11.84 11.41 4.02
CA GLN A 24 -13.15 11.15 4.63
C GLN A 24 -14.21 10.70 3.60
N ILE A 25 -13.81 9.82 2.68
CA ILE A 25 -14.66 9.18 1.67
C ILE A 25 -14.69 7.66 1.87
N GLN A 26 -15.45 6.93 1.06
CA GLN A 26 -15.44 5.47 1.09
C GLN A 26 -14.23 4.89 0.32
N PRO A 27 -13.66 3.74 0.74
CA PRO A 27 -12.56 3.09 0.02
C PRO A 27 -12.88 2.77 -1.44
N GLU A 28 -14.14 2.43 -1.75
CA GLU A 28 -14.62 2.11 -3.10
C GLU A 28 -14.64 3.34 -4.03
N GLU A 29 -14.52 4.55 -3.48
CA GLU A 29 -14.37 5.80 -4.23
C GLU A 29 -12.90 6.12 -4.57
N VAL A 30 -11.97 5.21 -4.25
CA VAL A 30 -10.54 5.32 -4.52
C VAL A 30 -10.10 4.23 -5.49
N GLU A 31 -9.52 4.65 -6.62
CA GLU A 31 -8.81 3.76 -7.54
C GLU A 31 -7.30 3.95 -7.34
N VAL A 32 -6.54 2.84 -7.32
CA VAL A 32 -5.10 2.85 -7.08
C VAL A 32 -4.41 2.00 -8.12
N GLU A 33 -3.33 2.55 -8.68
CA GLU A 33 -2.38 1.83 -9.53
C GLU A 33 -1.01 1.86 -8.87
N LEU A 34 -0.42 0.68 -8.62
CA LEU A 34 0.94 0.58 -8.11
C LEU A 34 1.93 0.70 -9.26
N MET A 35 3.07 1.35 -8.98
CA MET A 35 4.12 1.54 -9.97
C MET A 35 5.49 1.25 -9.36
N TYR A 36 6.40 0.81 -10.22
CA TYR A 36 7.82 0.72 -9.92
C TYR A 36 8.63 1.30 -11.08
N ASP A 37 9.65 2.08 -10.75
CA ASP A 37 10.67 2.55 -11.70
C ASP A 37 12.04 2.50 -11.03
N ASP A 38 13.09 2.17 -11.79
CA ASP A 38 14.46 2.04 -11.26
C ASP A 38 15.00 3.34 -10.64
N ASN A 39 14.50 4.51 -11.06
CA ASN A 39 14.96 5.82 -10.56
C ASN A 39 14.17 6.30 -9.33
N TYR A 40 12.88 5.95 -9.26
CA TYR A 40 11.95 6.49 -8.25
C TYR A 40 11.49 5.44 -7.22
N GLY A 41 11.77 4.16 -7.45
CA GLY A 41 11.37 3.05 -6.61
C GLY A 41 9.86 2.78 -6.66
N PHE A 42 9.34 2.23 -5.57
CA PHE A 42 7.90 1.91 -5.45
C PHE A 42 7.08 3.18 -5.22
N SER A 43 6.00 3.32 -5.98
CA SER A 43 5.05 4.42 -5.89
C SER A 43 3.64 3.95 -6.20
N ALA A 44 2.65 4.82 -6.04
CA ALA A 44 1.31 4.57 -6.51
C ALA A 44 0.65 5.85 -7.01
N GLU A 45 -0.24 5.73 -7.99
CA GLU A 45 -1.18 6.77 -8.35
C GLU A 45 -2.53 6.44 -7.72
N ALA A 46 -3.07 7.38 -6.94
CA ALA A 46 -4.40 7.28 -6.35
C ALA A 46 -5.34 8.29 -7.01
N TYR A 47 -6.47 7.82 -7.50
CA TYR A 47 -7.49 8.62 -8.15
C TYR A 47 -8.73 8.68 -7.27
N THR A 48 -9.22 9.89 -7.03
CA THR A 48 -10.46 10.16 -6.28
C THR A 48 -11.24 11.23 -7.02
N TYR A 49 -12.46 10.92 -7.45
CA TYR A 49 -13.25 11.81 -8.32
C TYR A 49 -12.41 12.33 -9.51
N GLU A 50 -12.20 13.65 -9.62
CA GLU A 50 -11.40 14.27 -10.70
C GLU A 50 -9.95 14.60 -10.30
N ARG A 51 -9.43 14.02 -9.19
CA ARG A 51 -8.08 14.32 -8.70
C ARG A 51 -7.20 13.09 -8.64
N LYS A 52 -6.04 13.20 -9.28
CA LYS A 52 -4.92 12.28 -9.14
C LYS A 52 -3.96 12.75 -8.05
N GLN A 53 -3.45 11.82 -7.26
CA GLN A 53 -2.39 12.03 -6.29
C GLN A 53 -1.31 10.96 -6.47
N VAL A 54 -0.04 11.37 -6.57
CA VAL A 54 1.10 10.45 -6.59
C VAL A 54 1.57 10.22 -5.15
N LEU A 55 1.80 8.96 -4.81
CA LEU A 55 2.26 8.49 -3.51
C LEU A 55 3.65 7.88 -3.69
N ILE A 56 4.58 8.26 -2.81
CA ILE A 56 5.94 7.69 -2.80
C ILE A 56 5.99 6.47 -1.88
N THR A 57 7.10 5.72 -1.92
CA THR A 57 7.32 4.53 -1.09
C THR A 57 6.95 4.75 0.39
N ALA A 58 7.30 5.90 0.97
CA ALA A 58 6.98 6.22 2.36
C ALA A 58 5.46 6.20 2.64
N ASN A 59 4.64 6.69 1.70
CA ASN A 59 3.18 6.65 1.83
C ASN A 59 2.64 5.22 1.72
N LEU A 60 3.23 4.38 0.87
CA LEU A 60 2.85 2.96 0.78
C LEU A 60 3.14 2.23 2.10
N ILE A 61 4.29 2.51 2.72
CA ILE A 61 4.61 1.96 4.04
C ILE A 61 3.59 2.45 5.09
N GLU A 62 3.27 3.74 5.13
CA GLU A 62 2.24 4.26 6.04
C GLU A 62 0.87 3.60 5.83
N ALA A 63 0.47 3.39 4.58
CA ALA A 63 -0.78 2.72 4.25
C ALA A 63 -0.80 1.27 4.76
N LEU A 64 0.30 0.53 4.59
CA LEU A 64 0.43 -0.83 5.10
C LEU A 64 0.45 -0.88 6.63
N ARG A 65 1.06 0.10 7.30
CA ARG A 65 1.01 0.19 8.76
C ARG A 65 -0.41 0.40 9.27
N LEU A 66 -1.17 1.31 8.64
CA LEU A 66 -2.57 1.51 8.97
C LEU A 66 -3.38 0.22 8.77
N TRP A 67 -3.14 -0.48 7.66
CA TRP A 67 -3.81 -1.75 7.38
C TRP A 67 -3.46 -2.85 8.38
N LEU A 68 -2.18 -2.96 8.79
CA LEU A 68 -1.75 -3.89 9.83
C LEU A 68 -2.45 -3.59 11.16
N ASP A 69 -2.58 -2.32 11.54
CA ASP A 69 -3.23 -1.87 12.77
C ASP A 69 -4.75 -2.12 12.76
N GLU A 70 -5.43 -1.81 11.65
CA GLU A 70 -6.90 -1.90 11.55
C GLU A 70 -7.41 -3.33 11.25
N TYR A 71 -6.67 -4.11 10.45
CA TYR A 71 -7.18 -5.35 9.83
C TYR A 71 -6.40 -6.60 10.21
N THR A 72 -5.32 -6.48 10.99
CA THR A 72 -4.53 -7.62 11.44
C THR A 72 -4.26 -7.55 12.94
N ASN A 73 -3.80 -8.66 13.54
CA ASN A 73 -3.31 -8.67 14.92
C ASN A 73 -1.77 -8.59 14.98
N LYS A 74 -1.14 -7.93 13.99
CA LYS A 74 0.33 -7.80 13.90
C LYS A 74 0.77 -6.40 14.30
N ASP A 75 2.03 -6.28 14.72
CA ASP A 75 2.63 -5.00 15.09
C ASP A 75 2.73 -4.08 13.87
N PRO A 76 2.05 -2.92 13.84
CA PRO A 76 2.14 -1.97 12.73
C PRO A 76 3.51 -1.28 12.65
N LEU A 77 4.38 -1.40 13.66
CA LEU A 77 5.75 -0.90 13.64
C LEU A 77 6.77 -1.93 13.17
N ALA A 78 6.32 -3.13 12.79
CA ALA A 78 7.18 -4.16 12.20
C ALA A 78 7.92 -3.67 10.95
N GLY A 79 9.02 -4.36 10.61
CA GLY A 79 9.83 -4.00 9.46
C GLY A 79 9.11 -4.39 8.16
N ILE A 80 8.72 -3.40 7.35
CA ILE A 80 8.04 -3.62 6.06
C ILE A 80 9.01 -3.32 4.91
N LYS A 81 9.12 -4.25 3.96
CA LYS A 81 9.93 -4.09 2.74
C LYS A 81 9.09 -4.41 1.50
N LEU A 82 8.99 -3.47 0.57
CA LEU A 82 8.42 -3.71 -0.76
C LEU A 82 9.44 -4.39 -1.67
N LEU A 83 8.97 -5.34 -2.47
CA LEU A 83 9.75 -6.13 -3.41
C LEU A 83 8.99 -6.25 -4.74
N LEU A 84 9.74 -6.44 -5.83
CA LEU A 84 9.18 -6.96 -7.07
C LEU A 84 9.32 -8.48 -7.07
N ASP A 85 8.22 -9.14 -7.39
CA ASP A 85 8.13 -10.57 -7.61
C ASP A 85 7.69 -10.84 -9.05
N ASP A 86 8.36 -11.78 -9.71
CA ASP A 86 8.18 -12.05 -11.14
C ASP A 86 6.78 -12.63 -11.46
N GLU A 87 6.11 -13.25 -10.48
CA GLU A 87 4.79 -13.86 -10.66
C GLU A 87 3.67 -13.03 -10.00
N MET A 88 3.95 -12.44 -8.85
CA MET A 88 2.96 -11.76 -8.01
C MET A 88 2.95 -10.24 -8.16
N GLY A 89 3.86 -9.65 -8.93
CA GLY A 89 3.99 -8.21 -9.06
C GLY A 89 4.62 -7.57 -7.82
N ILE A 90 4.10 -6.43 -7.38
CA ILE A 90 4.63 -5.74 -6.18
C ILE A 90 4.10 -6.43 -4.92
N ILE A 91 4.99 -6.92 -4.05
CA ILE A 91 4.64 -7.53 -2.75
C ILE A 91 5.29 -6.80 -1.57
N ALA A 92 4.80 -7.03 -0.35
CA ALA A 92 5.44 -6.55 0.86
C ALA A 92 5.79 -7.69 1.83
N GLU A 93 7.03 -7.75 2.29
CA GLU A 93 7.45 -8.62 3.39
C GLU A 93 7.38 -7.86 4.72
N VAL A 94 6.77 -8.48 5.74
CA VAL A 94 6.75 -7.99 7.12
C VAL A 94 7.60 -8.90 8.01
N ASN A 95 8.58 -8.32 8.70
CA ASN A 95 9.57 -9.01 9.56
C ASN A 95 9.50 -8.60 11.02
#